data_AF-A0A7S3ERE8-F1
#
_entry.id   AF-A0A7S3ERE8-F1
#
_cell.length_a   1.000
_cell.length_b   1.000
_cell.length_c   1.000
_cell.angle_alpha   90.00
_cell.angle_beta   90.00
_cell.angle_gamma   90.00
#
_symmetry.space_group_name_H-M   'P 1'
#
loop_
_entity.id
_entity.type
_entity.pdbx_description
1 polymer ?
#
loop_
_entity_poly.entity_id
_entity_poly.type
_entity_poly.pdbx_seq_one_letter_code
_entity_poly.pdbx_strand_id
1 'polypeptide(L)'
;ELALQQQVAAAPVAAGERIRGRSMALEKTYMRLTSMPKAEEVRPLRVLKEAFELVLRRWDAERDYPYACEQLKAIRQDLTVQQYTSEGRSLSGFSVSVYQRHAQIALLASDFDEYAQCQSQLVHLHAAVPPALDQAAEF
;
A
#
# COMPACT_ATOMS: atom_id res chain seq x y z
N GLU A 1 -6.07 -41.53 -21.13
CA GLU A 1 -6.24 -40.08 -21.33
C GLU A 1 -7.04 -39.53 -20.15
N LEU A 2 -6.40 -38.88 -19.17
CA LEU A 2 -6.29 -37.41 -19.02
C LEU A 2 -7.68 -36.75 -19.09
N ALA A 3 -8.25 -36.10 -18.06
CA ALA A 3 -7.69 -35.46 -16.88
C ALA A 3 -8.74 -35.37 -15.76
N LEU A 4 -8.31 -35.65 -14.53
CA LEU A 4 -9.08 -35.44 -13.31
C LEU A 4 -9.18 -33.93 -13.06
N GLN A 5 -10.33 -33.31 -13.35
CA GLN A 5 -10.61 -31.93 -12.96
C GLN A 5 -10.76 -31.84 -11.43
N GLN A 6 -9.65 -31.56 -10.76
CA GLN A 6 -9.67 -31.08 -9.39
C GLN A 6 -10.18 -29.64 -9.38
N GLN A 7 -11.46 -29.49 -9.06
CA GLN A 7 -11.99 -28.26 -8.49
C GLN A 7 -11.30 -28.06 -7.12
N VAL A 8 -10.34 -27.15 -7.07
CA VAL A 8 -9.82 -26.62 -5.80
C VAL A 8 -10.92 -25.76 -5.18
N ALA A 9 -11.76 -26.39 -4.35
CA ALA A 9 -12.63 -25.67 -3.45
C ALA A 9 -11.74 -24.85 -2.50
N ALA A 10 -11.82 -23.52 -2.57
CA ALA A 10 -11.14 -22.65 -1.63
C ALA A 10 -11.71 -22.94 -0.24
N ALA A 11 -10.89 -23.53 0.63
CA ALA A 11 -11.23 -23.82 2.01
C ALA A 11 -11.67 -22.52 2.73
N PRO A 12 -12.64 -22.59 3.65
CA PRO A 12 -13.02 -21.43 4.45
C PRO A 12 -11.80 -20.98 5.28
N VAL A 13 -11.34 -19.76 5.00
CA VAL A 13 -10.19 -19.15 5.69
C VAL A 13 -10.55 -19.02 7.17
N ALA A 14 -9.85 -19.75 8.03
CA ALA A 14 -10.09 -19.73 9.47
C ALA A 14 -9.75 -18.35 10.05
N ALA A 15 -10.56 -17.90 11.03
CA ALA A 15 -10.33 -16.64 11.74
C ALA A 15 -8.95 -16.67 12.41
N GLY A 16 -8.01 -15.88 11.87
CA GLY A 16 -6.62 -15.81 12.33
C GLY A 16 -5.57 -16.09 11.26
N GLU A 17 -5.95 -16.53 10.05
CA GLU A 17 -4.98 -16.76 8.98
C GLU A 17 -4.56 -15.42 8.33
N ARG A 18 -3.26 -15.14 8.43
CA ARG A 18 -2.59 -13.94 7.90
C ARG A 18 -2.81 -13.84 6.39
N ILE A 19 -3.75 -13.01 5.95
CA ILE A 19 -3.94 -12.77 4.52
C ILE A 19 -2.70 -12.06 3.97
N ARG A 20 -1.87 -12.79 3.23
CA ARG A 20 -0.85 -12.21 2.35
C ARG A 20 -1.52 -11.86 1.03
N GLY A 21 -1.42 -10.59 0.63
CA GLY A 21 -1.91 -10.14 -0.67
C GLY A 21 -1.35 -10.97 -1.82
N ARG A 22 -2.18 -11.28 -2.81
CA ARG A 22 -1.83 -12.09 -3.99
C ARG A 22 -1.99 -11.34 -5.30
N SER A 23 -2.50 -10.11 -5.28
CA SER A 23 -2.66 -9.29 -6.48
C SER A 23 -1.29 -8.98 -7.10
N MET A 24 -1.17 -9.14 -8.43
CA MET A 24 0.04 -8.80 -9.18
C MET A 24 -0.13 -7.53 -10.02
N ALA A 25 -1.28 -6.86 -9.93
CA ALA A 25 -1.54 -5.65 -10.69
C ALA A 25 -0.65 -4.51 -10.19
N LEU A 26 0.06 -3.82 -11.09
CA LEU A 26 0.86 -2.65 -10.71
C LEU A 26 -0.03 -1.42 -10.56
N GLU A 27 -0.95 -1.24 -11.51
CA GLU A 27 -2.00 -0.23 -11.44
C GLU A 27 -3.29 -0.84 -10.88
N LYS A 28 -3.97 -0.12 -9.98
CA LYS A 28 -5.20 -0.57 -9.34
C LYS A 28 -6.06 0.62 -8.93
N THR A 29 -7.34 0.59 -9.27
CA THR A 29 -8.31 1.62 -8.83
C THR A 29 -8.47 1.61 -7.31
N TYR A 30 -8.49 2.80 -6.71
CA TYR A 30 -8.79 2.94 -5.29
C TYR A 30 -10.28 2.69 -5.05
N MET A 31 -10.59 1.75 -4.14
CA MET A 31 -11.96 1.46 -3.73
C MET A 31 -12.08 1.65 -2.24
N ARG A 32 -13.09 2.39 -1.75
CA ARG A 32 -13.34 2.49 -0.32
C ARG A 32 -13.82 1.14 0.20
N LEU A 33 -13.04 0.50 1.07
CA LEU A 33 -13.39 -0.79 1.64
C LEU A 33 -14.59 -0.63 2.59
N THR A 34 -15.62 -1.44 2.35
CA THR A 34 -16.81 -1.59 3.21
C THR A 34 -16.81 -2.92 3.97
N SER A 35 -15.90 -3.83 3.61
CA SER A 35 -15.68 -5.13 4.21
C SER A 35 -14.21 -5.53 4.06
N MET A 36 -13.80 -6.65 4.68
CA MET A 36 -12.43 -7.15 4.54
C MET A 36 -12.18 -7.62 3.09
N PRO A 37 -11.17 -7.06 2.40
CA PRO A 37 -10.90 -7.42 1.01
C PRO A 37 -10.36 -8.85 0.92
N LYS A 38 -10.57 -9.48 -0.24
CA LYS A 38 -10.01 -10.80 -0.52
C LYS A 38 -8.51 -10.69 -0.76
N ALA A 39 -7.79 -11.80 -0.58
CA ALA A 39 -6.34 -11.85 -0.78
C ALA A 39 -5.94 -11.44 -2.20
N GLU A 40 -6.76 -11.76 -3.21
CA GLU A 40 -6.51 -11.45 -4.62
C GLU A 40 -6.64 -9.96 -4.95
N GLU A 41 -7.31 -9.21 -4.07
CA GLU A 41 -7.52 -7.78 -4.24
C GLU A 41 -6.35 -6.99 -3.66
N VAL A 42 -5.57 -7.55 -2.74
CA VAL A 42 -4.47 -6.85 -2.06
C VAL A 42 -3.13 -7.23 -2.71
N ARG A 43 -2.29 -6.25 -3.05
CA ARG A 43 -0.94 -6.50 -3.59
C ARG A 43 0.04 -6.89 -2.49
N PRO A 44 0.90 -7.92 -2.63
CA PRO A 44 1.97 -8.20 -1.67
C PRO A 44 3.05 -7.11 -1.72
N LEU A 45 3.86 -7.00 -0.66
CA LEU A 45 4.92 -5.99 -0.52
C LEU A 45 5.82 -5.81 -1.76
N ARG A 46 6.24 -6.91 -2.42
CA ARG A 46 7.09 -6.82 -3.63
C ARG A 46 6.40 -6.02 -4.75
N VAL A 47 5.12 -6.30 -4.98
CA VAL A 47 4.31 -5.66 -6.03
C VAL A 47 3.99 -4.23 -5.63
N LEU A 48 3.78 -3.96 -4.34
CA LEU A 48 3.58 -2.59 -3.85
C LEU A 48 4.80 -1.70 -4.08
N LYS A 49 6.02 -2.22 -3.92
CA LYS A 49 7.25 -1.48 -4.24
C LYS A 49 7.32 -1.17 -5.73
N GLU A 50 7.09 -2.15 -6.59
CA GLU A 50 7.08 -1.96 -8.04
C GLU A 50 6.00 -0.97 -8.50
N ALA A 51 4.79 -1.06 -7.93
CA ALA A 51 3.70 -0.15 -8.19
C ALA A 51 4.03 1.29 -7.76
N PHE A 52 4.66 1.45 -6.59
CA PHE A 52 5.08 2.76 -6.10
C PHE A 52 6.12 3.40 -7.04
N GLU A 53 7.14 2.66 -7.45
CA GLU A 53 8.15 3.13 -8.41
C GLU A 53 7.53 3.52 -9.76
N LEU A 54 6.53 2.76 -10.23
CA LEU A 54 5.79 3.11 -11.45
C LEU A 54 5.07 4.46 -11.30
N VAL A 55 4.38 4.66 -10.18
CA VAL A 55 3.65 5.92 -9.92
C VAL A 55 4.61 7.11 -9.83
N LEU A 56 5.74 6.96 -9.14
CA LEU A 56 6.74 8.04 -9.02
C LEU A 56 7.33 8.41 -10.39
N ARG A 57 7.74 7.42 -11.18
CA ARG A 57 8.26 7.67 -12.54
C ARG A 57 7.26 8.40 -13.42
N ARG A 58 5.98 7.99 -13.36
CA ARG A 58 4.92 8.62 -14.14
C ARG A 58 4.61 10.04 -13.65
N TRP A 59 4.59 10.26 -12.34
CA TRP A 59 4.46 11.61 -11.77
C TRP A 59 5.59 12.53 -12.23
N ASP A 60 6.82 12.06 -12.29
CA ASP A 60 7.95 12.87 -12.73
C ASP A 60 7.93 13.18 -14.23
N ALA A 61 7.39 12.28 -15.05
CA ALA A 61 7.26 12.47 -16.50
C ALA A 61 6.05 13.33 -16.89
N GLU A 62 4.88 13.06 -16.30
CA GLU A 62 3.59 13.57 -16.79
C GLU A 62 2.95 14.59 -15.85
N ARG A 63 3.33 14.60 -14.56
CA ARG A 63 2.69 15.40 -13.50
C ARG A 63 1.16 15.21 -13.45
N ASP A 64 0.67 14.03 -13.81
CA ASP A 64 -0.74 13.64 -13.72
C ASP A 64 -1.11 13.36 -12.26
N TYR A 65 -1.62 14.40 -11.59
CA TYR A 65 -2.00 14.31 -10.18
C TYR A 65 -3.22 13.39 -9.94
N PRO A 66 -4.33 13.48 -10.71
CA PRO A 66 -5.45 12.55 -10.54
C PRO A 66 -5.03 11.08 -10.55
N TYR A 67 -4.18 10.70 -11.51
CA TYR A 67 -3.62 9.36 -11.57
C TYR A 67 -2.77 9.05 -10.34
N ALA A 68 -1.78 9.89 -10.02
CA ALA A 68 -0.85 9.64 -8.92
C ALA A 68 -1.58 9.52 -7.57
N CYS A 69 -2.54 10.42 -7.31
CA CYS A 69 -3.36 10.43 -6.11
C CYS A 69 -4.19 9.14 -5.98
N GLU A 70 -4.86 8.71 -7.05
CA GLU A 70 -5.64 7.47 -7.03
C GLU A 70 -4.75 6.25 -6.76
N GLN A 71 -3.61 6.14 -7.44
CA GLN A 71 -2.71 4.99 -7.27
C GLN A 71 -2.05 4.95 -5.89
N LEU A 72 -1.64 6.10 -5.35
CA LEU A 72 -1.07 6.19 -4.00
C LEU A 72 -2.12 5.88 -2.93
N LYS A 73 -3.39 6.26 -3.13
CA LYS A 73 -4.51 5.83 -2.26
C LYS A 73 -4.67 4.32 -2.26
N ALA A 74 -4.67 3.69 -3.43
CA ALA A 74 -4.76 2.23 -3.54
C ALA A 74 -3.55 1.52 -2.90
N ILE A 75 -2.33 2.05 -3.03
CA ILE A 75 -1.12 1.48 -2.41
C ILE A 75 -1.21 1.58 -0.88
N ARG A 76 -1.55 2.75 -0.35
CA ARG A 76 -1.73 2.97 1.09
C ARG A 76 -2.77 2.04 1.69
N GLN A 77 -3.89 1.82 1.00
CA GLN A 77 -4.92 0.90 1.44
C GLN A 77 -4.42 -0.54 1.54
N ASP A 78 -3.72 -1.03 0.51
CA ASP A 78 -3.15 -2.38 0.52
C ASP A 78 -2.08 -2.54 1.62
N LEU A 79 -1.34 -1.47 1.94
CA LEU A 79 -0.39 -1.44 3.06
C LEU A 79 -1.11 -1.52 4.39
N THR A 80 -2.17 -0.74 4.60
CA THR A 80 -2.99 -0.80 5.81
C THR A 80 -3.52 -2.21 6.04
N VAL A 81 -4.08 -2.85 5.00
CA VAL A 81 -4.57 -4.23 5.11
C VAL A 81 -3.45 -5.20 5.48
N GLN A 82 -2.27 -5.10 4.85
CA GLN A 82 -1.14 -5.98 5.16
C GLN A 82 -0.51 -5.75 6.55
N GLN A 83 -0.52 -4.51 7.05
CA GLN A 83 -0.03 -4.20 8.39
C GLN A 83 -0.92 -4.82 9.48
N TYR A 84 -2.24 -4.89 9.27
CA TYR A 84 -3.14 -5.56 10.20
C TYR A 84 -3.05 -7.10 10.13
N THR A 85 -2.49 -7.67 9.06
CA THR A 85 -2.45 -9.14 8.84
C THR A 85 -1.05 -9.77 8.98
N SER A 86 0.02 -9.01 9.20
CA SER A 86 1.40 -9.54 9.27
C SER A 86 2.25 -8.94 10.41
N GLU A 87 3.31 -9.64 10.84
CA GLU A 87 4.19 -9.14 11.91
C GLU A 87 5.07 -8.00 11.42
N GLY A 88 4.90 -6.86 12.12
CA GLY A 88 5.40 -5.55 11.77
C GLY A 88 6.89 -5.34 12.08
N ARG A 89 7.56 -4.75 11.08
CA ARG A 89 8.68 -3.79 11.18
C ARG A 89 9.14 -3.38 9.79
N SER A 90 9.33 -4.34 8.87
CA SER A 90 9.76 -4.07 7.49
C SER A 90 8.73 -3.26 6.67
N LEU A 91 7.44 -3.45 6.95
CA LEU A 91 6.36 -2.65 6.35
C LEU A 91 6.32 -1.20 6.86
N SER A 92 6.83 -0.92 8.06
CA SER A 92 6.71 0.41 8.68
C SER A 92 7.52 1.45 7.91
N GLY A 93 8.79 1.16 7.62
CA GLY A 93 9.66 2.08 6.87
C GLY A 93 9.13 2.35 5.46
N PHE A 94 8.74 1.31 4.72
CA PHE A 94 8.19 1.49 3.39
C PHE A 94 6.87 2.29 3.40
N SER A 95 6.02 2.07 4.41
CA SER A 95 4.77 2.84 4.54
C SER A 95 5.05 4.31 4.79
N VAL A 96 6.01 4.64 5.66
CA VAL A 96 6.46 6.02 5.87
C VAL A 96 6.87 6.67 4.54
N SER A 97 7.70 6.01 3.73
CA SER A 97 8.13 6.53 2.42
C SER A 97 6.96 6.79 1.47
N VAL A 98 5.98 5.87 1.41
CA VAL A 98 4.77 6.04 0.57
C VAL A 98 3.95 7.24 1.02
N TYR A 99 3.71 7.38 2.33
CA TYR A 99 2.95 8.50 2.86
C TYR A 99 3.67 9.84 2.70
N GLN A 100 4.98 9.89 2.91
CA GLN A 100 5.80 11.09 2.69
C GLN A 100 5.75 11.56 1.24
N ARG A 101 5.96 10.65 0.27
CA ARG A 101 5.88 10.99 -1.15
C ARG A 101 4.49 11.44 -1.55
N HIS A 102 3.44 10.79 -1.06
CA HIS A 102 2.08 11.22 -1.36
C HIS A 102 1.76 12.61 -0.78
N ALA A 103 2.20 12.89 0.45
CA ALA A 103 2.07 14.21 1.06
C ALA A 103 2.76 15.30 0.22
N GLN A 104 3.98 15.04 -0.24
CA GLN A 104 4.73 15.97 -1.09
C GLN A 104 4.03 16.22 -2.43
N ILE A 105 3.55 15.16 -3.10
CA ILE A 105 2.81 15.27 -4.36
C ILE A 105 1.51 16.05 -4.17
N ALA A 106 0.77 15.79 -3.09
CA ALA A 106 -0.46 16.52 -2.76
C ALA A 106 -0.20 18.02 -2.52
N LEU A 107 0.87 18.38 -1.80
CA LEU A 107 1.28 19.79 -1.64
C LEU A 107 1.60 20.46 -2.97
N LEU A 108 2.35 19.79 -3.85
CA LEU A 108 2.67 20.33 -5.18
C LEU A 108 1.41 20.56 -6.03
N ALA A 109 0.38 19.73 -5.83
CA ALA A 109 -0.91 19.86 -6.50
C ALA A 109 -1.91 20.79 -5.77
N SER A 110 -1.51 21.43 -4.66
CA SER A 110 -2.38 22.23 -3.79
C SER A 110 -3.57 21.47 -3.17
N ASP A 111 -3.50 20.14 -3.05
CA ASP A 111 -4.50 19.32 -2.35
C ASP A 111 -4.14 19.22 -0.86
N PHE A 112 -4.57 20.23 -0.10
CA PHE A 112 -4.28 20.33 1.33
C PHE A 112 -5.03 19.28 2.17
N ASP A 113 -6.19 18.81 1.70
CA ASP A 113 -6.97 17.79 2.39
C ASP A 113 -6.26 16.44 2.35
N GLU A 114 -5.75 16.05 1.17
CA GLU A 114 -4.98 14.81 1.03
C GLU A 114 -3.62 14.90 1.74
N TYR A 115 -2.97 16.07 1.70
CA TYR A 115 -1.77 16.33 2.49
C TYR A 115 -2.01 16.13 3.99
N ALA A 116 -3.07 16.73 4.54
CA ALA A 116 -3.40 16.63 5.95
C ALA A 116 -3.68 15.18 6.37
N GLN A 117 -4.39 14.42 5.52
CA GLN A 117 -4.60 12.99 5.74
C GLN A 117 -3.28 12.20 5.79
N CYS A 118 -2.35 12.48 4.86
CA CYS A 118 -1.04 11.85 4.88
C CYS A 118 -0.26 12.19 6.15
N GLN A 119 -0.26 13.46 6.56
CA GLN A 119 0.44 13.93 7.76
C GLN A 119 -0.09 13.25 9.03
N SER A 120 -1.41 13.17 9.19
CA SER A 120 -2.03 12.49 10.34
C SER A 120 -1.56 11.03 10.45
N GLN A 121 -1.45 10.33 9.32
CA GLN A 121 -0.96 8.96 9.31
C GLN A 121 0.55 8.85 9.57
N LEU A 122 1.35 9.78 9.04
CA LEU A 122 2.79 9.84 9.31
C LEU A 122 3.06 9.98 10.81
N VAL A 123 2.33 10.86 11.51
CA VAL A 123 2.45 11.00 12.97
C VAL A 123 2.23 9.66 13.68
N HIS A 124 1.20 8.91 13.28
CA HIS A 124 0.93 7.58 13.85
C HIS A 124 2.04 6.57 13.53
N LEU A 125 2.56 6.57 12.30
CA LEU A 125 3.63 5.66 11.87
C LEU A 125 4.95 5.96 12.58
N HIS A 126 5.31 7.23 12.78
CA HIS A 126 6.52 7.62 13.50
C HIS A 126 6.41 7.35 15.00
N ALA A 127 5.24 7.55 15.62
CA ALA A 127 5.03 7.18 17.02
C ALA A 127 5.18 5.66 17.27
N ALA A 128 4.91 4.84 16.24
CA ALA A 128 5.08 3.39 16.29
C ALA A 128 6.54 2.93 16.06
N VAL A 129 7.44 3.80 15.60
CA VAL A 129 8.86 3.50 15.37
C VAL A 129 9.72 4.10 16.50
N PRO A 130 10.48 3.31 17.27
CA PRO A 130 11.35 3.85 18.30
C PRO A 130 12.41 4.81 17.74
N PRO A 131 12.72 5.93 18.42
CA PRO A 131 13.54 7.04 17.89
C PRO A 131 15.01 6.70 17.57
N ALA A 132 15.51 5.51 17.88
CA ALA A 132 16.90 5.11 17.62
C ALA A 132 17.20 4.80 16.14
N LEU A 133 16.19 4.76 15.26
CA LEU A 133 16.35 4.33 13.86
C LEU A 133 16.07 5.42 12.82
N ASP A 134 15.68 6.62 13.26
CA ASP A 134 15.33 7.77 12.39
C ASP A 134 16.57 8.38 11.71
N GLN A 135 17.77 8.17 12.26
CA GLN A 135 19.03 8.75 11.73
C GLN A 135 19.76 7.86 10.71
N ALA A 136 19.19 6.71 10.31
CA ALA A 136 19.87 5.75 9.42
C ALA A 136 19.35 5.72 7.97
N ALA A 137 18.37 6.57 7.62
CA ALA A 137 17.71 6.56 6.31
C ALA A 137 17.96 7.84 5.47
N GLU A 138 19.08 8.54 5.69
CA GLU A 138 19.63 9.45 4.68
C GLU A 138 20.52 8.65 3.71
N PHE A 139 19.94 8.27 2.57
CA PHE A 139 20.66 8.02 1.31
C PHE A 139 19.76 8.44 0.14
#